data_AF-X1GPF3-F1
#
_entry.id   AF-X1GPF3-F1
#
_cell.length_a   1.000
_cell.length_b   1.000
_cell.length_c   1.000
_cell.angle_alpha   90.00
_cell.angle_beta   90.00
_cell.angle_gamma   90.00
#
_symmetry.space_group_name_H-M   'P 1'
#
loop_
_entity.id
_entity.type
_entity.pdbx_description
1 polymer ?
#
loop_
_entity_poly.entity_id
_entity_poly.type
_entity_poly.pdbx_seq_one_letter_code
_entity_poly.pdbx_strand_id
1 'polypeptide(L)' 'FIFGRGNKQLTPKIITKVGKENIKIVATADKMKGLMCLRVDTGDIKADDILKGYTKVIIGYKEELITQIEC' A
#
# COMPACT_ATOMS: atom_id res chain seq x y z
N PHE A 1 3.37 -6.62 1.33
CA PHE A 1 3.45 -5.46 2.23
C PHE A 1 3.86 -4.25 1.41
N ILE A 2 3.17 -3.13 1.56
CA ILE A 2 3.49 -1.87 0.86
C ILE A 2 4.28 -0.90 1.75
N PHE A 3 3.99 -0.85 3.05
CA PHE A 3 4.81 -0.18 4.05
C PHE A 3 4.97 -1.06 5.27
N GLY A 4 6.12 -0.90 5.93
CA GLY A 4 6.43 -1.66 7.13
C GLY A 4 7.02 -3.04 6.87
N ARG A 5 6.91 -3.89 7.90
CA ARG A 5 7.50 -5.25 8.01
C ARG A 5 9.03 -5.28 7.90
N GLY A 6 9.69 -5.79 8.93
CA GLY A 6 11.15 -5.85 8.99
C GLY A 6 11.74 -4.47 9.29
N ASN A 7 12.63 -3.96 8.45
CA ASN A 7 13.27 -2.66 8.66
C ASN A 7 12.38 -1.50 8.14
N LYS A 8 11.76 -0.77 9.06
CA LYS A 8 10.82 0.33 8.77
C LYS A 8 11.58 1.61 8.38
N GLN A 9 11.90 1.77 7.10
CA GLN A 9 12.63 2.93 6.58
C GLN A 9 11.84 4.25 6.65
N LEU A 10 10.51 4.18 6.61
CA LEU A 10 9.63 5.33 6.71
C LEU A 10 8.87 5.29 8.02
N THR A 11 8.86 6.41 8.73
CA THR A 11 8.11 6.53 9.97
C THR A 11 6.63 6.77 9.69
N PRO A 12 5.73 6.34 10.59
CA PRO A 12 4.30 6.65 10.48
C PRO A 12 4.01 8.14 10.29
N LYS A 13 4.78 9.03 10.95
CA LYS A 13 4.64 10.49 10.83
C LYS A 13 4.81 10.99 9.39
N ILE A 14 5.77 10.42 8.65
CA ILE A 14 5.99 10.80 7.25
C ILE A 14 4.85 10.26 6.38
N ILE A 15 4.45 9.01 6.59
CA ILE A 15 3.37 8.36 5.84
C ILE A 15 2.05 9.15 6.00
N THR A 16 1.69 9.50 7.23
CA THR A 16 0.51 10.32 7.53
C THR A 16 0.59 11.71 6.90
N LYS A 17 1.77 12.34 6.88
CA LYS A 17 1.96 13.66 6.27
C LYS A 17 1.86 13.63 4.74
N VAL A 18 2.35 12.56 4.10
CA VAL A 18 2.23 12.36 2.64
C VAL A 18 0.77 12.12 2.26
N GLY A 19 0.03 11.36 3.06
CA GLY A 19 -1.37 11.05 2.77
C GLY A 19 -1.51 9.98 1.68
N LYS A 20 -2.63 9.26 1.70
CA LYS A 20 -2.87 8.13 0.78
C LYS A 20 -2.96 8.58 -0.68
N GLU A 21 -3.45 9.78 -0.96
CA GLU A 21 -3.63 10.27 -2.34
C GLU A 21 -2.31 10.49 -3.09
N ASN A 22 -1.21 10.69 -2.36
CA ASN A 22 0.12 10.94 -2.93
C ASN A 22 0.95 9.67 -3.10
N ILE A 23 0.38 8.49 -2.82
CA ILE A 23 1.08 7.21 -2.86
C ILE A 23 0.58 6.42 -4.08
N LYS A 24 1.49 6.15 -5.02
CA LYS A 24 1.24 5.28 -6.17
C LYS A 24 1.88 3.92 -5.93
N ILE A 25 1.09 2.87 -6.06
CA ILE A 25 1.54 1.48 -5.90
C ILE A 25 1.74 0.89 -7.30
N VAL A 26 2.92 0.34 -7.55
CA VAL A 26 3.28 -0.26 -8.83
C VAL A 26 3.77 -1.68 -8.58
N ALA A 27 3.22 -2.65 -9.31
CA ALA A 27 3.59 -4.05 -9.23
C ALA A 27 3.42 -4.70 -10.61
N THR A 28 4.07 -5.83 -10.90
CA THR A 28 3.77 -6.56 -12.13
C THR A 28 2.45 -7.32 -11.99
N ALA A 29 1.76 -7.58 -13.10
CA ALA A 29 0.55 -8.41 -13.10
C ALA A 29 0.78 -9.77 -12.41
N ASP A 30 1.93 -10.43 -12.66
CA ASP A 30 2.29 -11.69 -12.01
C ASP A 30 2.42 -11.58 -10.48
N LYS A 31 2.93 -10.47 -9.95
CA LYS A 31 3.01 -10.25 -8.49
C LYS A 31 1.64 -10.04 -7.86
N MET A 32 0.70 -9.50 -8.62
CA MET A 32 -0.68 -9.30 -8.16
C MET A 32 -1.53 -10.56 -8.31
N LYS A 33 -1.14 -11.48 -9.20
CA LYS A 33 -1.87 -12.73 -9.46
C LYS A 33 -1.90 -13.61 -8.19
N GLY A 34 -3.11 -13.92 -7.73
CA GLY A 34 -3.32 -14.73 -6.52
C GLY A 34 -3.13 -13.96 -5.20
N LEU A 35 -2.77 -12.67 -5.25
CA LEU A 35 -2.71 -11.82 -4.07
C LEU A 35 -4.13 -11.35 -3.71
N MET A 36 -4.63 -11.75 -2.53
CA MET A 36 -5.97 -11.35 -2.08
C MET A 36 -6.02 -9.87 -1.66
N CYS A 37 -4.97 -9.40 -0.99
CA CYS A 37 -4.88 -8.03 -0.48
C CYS A 37 -3.42 -7.56 -0.36
N LEU A 38 -3.25 -6.25 -0.38
CA LEU A 38 -2.00 -5.60 0.03
C LEU A 38 -1.99 -5.45 1.54
N ARG A 39 -0.79 -5.49 2.14
CA ARG A 39 -0.63 -5.39 3.60
C ARG A 39 0.16 -4.17 4.04
N VAL A 40 -0.19 -3.62 5.19
CA VAL A 40 0.51 -2.51 5.84
C VAL A 40 0.76 -2.81 7.32
N ASP A 41 1.99 -2.55 7.79
CA ASP A 41 2.34 -2.62 9.22
C ASP A 41 3.35 -1.49 9.53
N THR A 42 2.85 -0.27 9.67
CA THR A 42 3.69 0.85 10.06
C THR A 42 4.05 0.82 11.55
N GLY A 43 3.32 0.04 12.37
CA GLY A 43 3.45 0.00 13.83
C GLY A 43 2.71 1.13 14.54
N ASP A 44 1.92 1.92 13.79
CA ASP A 44 1.02 2.94 14.30
C ASP A 44 -0.35 2.74 13.66
N ILE A 45 -1.37 2.52 14.51
CA ILE A 45 -2.70 2.13 14.03
C ILE A 45 -3.37 3.24 13.21
N LYS A 46 -3.06 4.52 13.49
CA LYS A 46 -3.65 5.64 12.77
C LYS A 46 -3.09 5.75 11.37
N ALA A 47 -1.78 5.58 11.22
CA ALA A 47 -1.14 5.56 9.91
C ALA A 47 -1.60 4.35 9.08
N ASP A 48 -1.77 3.19 9.71
CA ASP A 48 -2.30 2.01 9.04
C ASP A 48 -3.75 2.21 8.57
N ASP A 49 -4.62 2.80 9.41
CA ASP A 49 -6.02 3.08 9.08
C ASP A 49 -6.17 4.06 7.92
N ILE A 50 -5.28 5.06 7.80
CA ILE A 50 -5.25 5.98 6.65
C ILE A 50 -4.97 5.23 5.34
N LEU A 51 -4.15 4.17 5.40
CA LEU A 51 -3.74 3.41 4.22
C LEU A 51 -4.74 2.31 3.82
N LYS A 52 -5.54 1.80 4.77
CA LYS A 52 -6.53 0.74 4.53
C LYS A 52 -7.56 1.08 3.45
N GLY A 53 -8.26 0.03 3.01
CA GLY A 53 -9.35 0.11 2.04
C GLY A 53 -8.85 -0.05 0.61
N TYR A 54 -9.71 0.24 -0.36
CA TYR A 54 -9.39 0.04 -1.76
C TYR A 54 -8.38 1.06 -2.26
N THR A 55 -7.50 0.61 -3.15
CA THR A 55 -6.51 1.43 -3.84
C THR A 55 -6.33 0.94 -5.27
N LYS A 56 -5.71 1.77 -6.09
CA LYS A 56 -5.28 1.41 -7.43
C LYS A 56 -3.83 0.97 -7.42
N VAL A 57 -3.55 -0.10 -8.13
CA VAL A 57 -2.21 -0.63 -8.37
C VAL A 57 -1.94 -0.56 -9.86
N ILE A 58 -0.90 0.16 -10.26
CA ILE A 58 -0.47 0.23 -11.65
C ILE A 58 0.24 -1.08 -11.96
N ILE A 59 -0.29 -1.85 -12.93
CA ILE A 59 0.23 -3.17 -13.30
C ILE A 59 0.88 -3.23 -14.68
N GLY A 60 0.67 -2.19 -15.49
CA GLY A 60 1.14 -2.11 -16.87
C GLY A 60 0.94 -0.72 -17.46
N TYR A 61 1.14 -0.60 -18.77
CA TYR A 61 0.95 0.68 -19.46
C TYR A 61 -0.54 0.97 -19.61
N LYS A 62 -1.02 2.02 -18.93
CA LYS A 62 -2.45 2.38 -18.84
C LYS A 62 -3.33 1.27 -18.24
N GLU A 63 -2.74 0.37 -17.46
CA GLU A 63 -3.44 -0.73 -16.80
C GLU A 63 -3.34 -0.58 -15.28
N GLU A 64 -4.50 -0.58 -14.63
CA GLU A 64 -4.63 -0.46 -13.17
C GLU A 64 -5.53 -1.60 -12.64
N LEU A 65 -5.17 -2.14 -11.48
CA LEU A 65 -5.98 -3.10 -10.72
C LEU A 65 -6.47 -2.44 -9.43
N ILE A 66 -7.76 -2.60 -9.11
CA ILE A 66 -8.28 -2.21 -7.80
C ILE A 66 -8.03 -3.36 -6.83
N THR A 67 -7.39 -3.07 -5.71
CA THR A 67 -7.07 -4.06 -4.68
C THR A 67 -7.30 -3.48 -3.29
N GLN A 68 -7.65 -4.32 -2.34
CA GLN A 68 -7.85 -3.93 -0.95
C GLN A 68 -6.52 -3.89 -0.19
N ILE A 69 -6.33 -2.87 0.65
CA ILE A 69 -5.26 -2.78 1.65
C ILE A 69 -5.82 -3.16 3.02
N GLU A 70 -5.13 -4.08 3.70
CA GLU A 70 -5.44 -4.55 5.04
C GLU A 70 -4.19 -4.48 5.95
N CYS A 71 -4.36 -4.62 7.27
CA CYS A 71 -3.25 -4.78 8.22
C CYS A 71 -2.78 -6.23 8.27
#